data_AF-A0A965PFQ9-F1
#
_entry.id   AF-A0A965PFQ9-F1
#
_cell.length_a   1.000
_cell.length_b   1.000
_cell.length_c   1.000
_cell.angle_alpha   90.00
_cell.angle_beta   90.00
_cell.angle_gamma   90.00
#
_symmetry.space_group_name_H-M   'P 1'
#
loop_
_entity.id
_entity.type
_entity.pdbx_description
1 polymer ?
#
loop_
_entity_poly.entity_id
_entity_poly.type
_entity_poly.pdbx_seq_one_letter_code
_entity_poly.pdbx_strand_id
1 'polypeptide(L)'
;MNLLKSAKDYVSIGLSVISTDNTKRSIGSWKQYQYNLPTEQQLNTMFAHPKVQGLAVICGAVSGNLEVIDVDCKYGVDFTKYCDKILDADPVLFSKLFIVKTKSNGYHIYFRCEHIEGNQKLAERPPNDAELKANPMAKSYVLIETRGEGGYVCAPPTAGYNPIEGNAKTIPV
;
A
#
# COMPACT_ATOMS: atom_id res chain seq x y z
N MET A 1 -11.74 1.16 -15.95
CA MET A 1 -12.36 1.24 -14.60
C MET A 1 -12.28 2.68 -14.12
N ASN A 2 -13.31 3.22 -13.46
CA ASN A 2 -13.35 4.64 -13.07
C ASN A 2 -12.69 4.82 -11.69
N LEU A 3 -11.54 5.53 -11.63
CA LEU A 3 -10.79 5.76 -10.39
C LEU A 3 -11.58 6.57 -9.37
N LEU A 4 -12.34 7.59 -9.79
CA LEU A 4 -13.18 8.40 -8.91
C LEU A 4 -14.27 7.55 -8.25
N LYS A 5 -14.93 6.67 -9.00
CA LYS A 5 -15.92 5.75 -8.42
C LYS A 5 -15.28 4.88 -7.33
N SER A 6 -14.12 4.31 -7.63
CA SER A 6 -13.40 3.45 -6.68
C SER A 6 -12.94 4.23 -5.44
N ALA A 7 -12.50 5.47 -5.60
CA ALA A 7 -12.13 6.35 -4.51
C ALA A 7 -13.31 6.63 -3.56
N LYS A 8 -14.52 6.87 -4.11
CA LYS A 8 -15.75 6.98 -3.31
C LYS A 8 -16.07 5.68 -2.58
N ASP A 9 -15.90 4.53 -3.24
CA ASP A 9 -16.11 3.23 -2.63
C ASP A 9 -15.16 2.99 -1.44
N TYR A 10 -13.88 3.35 -1.56
CA TYR A 10 -12.92 3.29 -0.44
C TYR A 10 -13.32 4.19 0.74
N VAL A 11 -13.70 5.45 0.46
CA VAL A 11 -14.13 6.38 1.52
C VAL A 11 -15.39 5.87 2.22
N SER A 12 -16.31 5.25 1.49
CA SER A 12 -17.55 4.70 2.07
C SER A 12 -17.31 3.57 3.09
N ILE A 13 -16.15 2.92 3.03
CA ILE A 13 -15.72 1.89 3.98
C ILE A 13 -14.66 2.40 4.96
N GLY A 14 -14.53 3.72 5.10
CA GLY A 14 -13.65 4.36 6.08
C GLY A 14 -12.16 4.34 5.71
N LEU A 15 -11.83 4.24 4.42
CA LEU A 15 -10.44 4.33 3.95
C LEU A 15 -10.19 5.68 3.28
N SER A 16 -9.24 6.45 3.83
CA SER A 16 -8.82 7.73 3.25
C SER A 16 -8.00 7.51 2.00
N VAL A 17 -8.26 8.28 0.94
CA VAL A 17 -7.63 8.09 -0.37
C VAL A 17 -7.12 9.38 -0.98
N ILE A 18 -6.16 9.22 -1.88
CA ILE A 18 -5.59 10.29 -2.69
C ILE A 18 -5.40 9.83 -4.13
N SER A 19 -5.37 10.78 -5.07
CA SER A 19 -4.98 10.49 -6.45
C SER A 19 -3.47 10.53 -6.62
N THR A 20 -2.95 9.69 -7.52
CA THR A 20 -1.53 9.63 -7.83
C THR A 20 -1.25 9.78 -9.32
N ASP A 21 -0.04 10.23 -9.65
CA ASP A 21 0.50 10.16 -11.00
C ASP A 21 1.03 8.75 -11.33
N ASN A 22 1.60 8.58 -12.52
CA ASN A 22 2.18 7.31 -12.98
C ASN A 22 3.48 6.90 -12.24
N THR A 23 4.08 7.83 -11.49
CA THR A 23 5.24 7.61 -10.63
C THR A 23 4.86 7.26 -9.20
N LYS A 24 3.55 7.01 -8.94
CA LYS A 24 2.99 6.68 -7.62
C LYS A 24 3.03 7.83 -6.62
N ARG A 25 3.29 9.07 -7.07
CA ARG A 25 3.31 10.25 -6.20
C ARG A 25 1.93 10.89 -6.13
N SER A 26 1.56 11.37 -4.95
CA SER A 26 0.33 12.13 -4.73
C SER A 26 0.27 13.35 -5.64
N ILE A 27 -0.90 13.62 -6.22
CA ILE A 27 -1.14 14.87 -6.95
C ILE A 27 -1.66 15.93 -5.95
N GLY A 28 -0.89 16.99 -5.76
CA GLY A 28 -1.21 18.05 -4.80
C GLY A 28 -0.87 17.68 -3.35
N SER A 29 -1.25 18.57 -2.43
CA SER A 29 -1.04 18.34 -0.99
C SER A 29 -2.06 17.35 -0.44
N TRP A 30 -1.58 16.36 0.30
CA TRP A 30 -2.40 15.30 0.89
C TRP A 30 -2.38 15.27 2.42
N LYS A 31 -1.60 16.15 3.07
CA LYS A 31 -1.39 16.14 4.52
C LYS A 31 -2.70 16.20 5.31
N GLN A 32 -3.70 16.95 4.82
CA GLN A 32 -5.02 17.03 5.45
C GLN A 32 -5.76 15.68 5.49
N TYR A 33 -5.51 14.81 4.50
CA TYR A 33 -6.18 13.51 4.35
C TYR A 33 -5.55 12.42 5.23
N GLN A 34 -4.47 12.74 5.95
CA GLN A 34 -3.96 11.92 7.06
C GLN A 34 -4.84 12.05 8.31
N TYR A 35 -5.73 13.04 8.38
CA TYR A 35 -6.54 13.32 9.57
C TYR A 35 -8.04 13.28 9.28
N ASN A 36 -8.45 13.47 8.01
CA ASN A 36 -9.85 13.51 7.62
C ASN A 36 -10.06 12.74 6.31
N LEU A 37 -11.16 12.00 6.20
CA LEU A 37 -11.57 11.43 4.92
C LEU A 37 -11.88 12.55 3.92
N PRO A 38 -11.47 12.43 2.64
CA PRO A 38 -11.81 13.42 1.63
C PRO A 38 -13.33 13.43 1.40
N THR A 39 -13.92 14.62 1.33
CA THR A 39 -15.33 14.79 0.98
C THR A 39 -15.57 14.43 -0.49
N GLU A 40 -16.83 14.18 -0.85
CA GLU A 40 -17.19 13.92 -2.25
C GLU A 40 -16.75 15.06 -3.19
N GLN A 41 -16.91 16.33 -2.78
CA GLN A 41 -16.45 17.47 -3.57
C GLN A 41 -14.92 17.44 -3.76
N GLN A 42 -14.17 17.16 -2.69
CA GLN A 42 -12.71 17.05 -2.74
C GLN A 42 -12.28 15.90 -3.67
N LEU A 43 -12.94 14.74 -3.61
CA LEU A 43 -12.69 13.61 -4.51
C LEU A 43 -12.95 13.98 -5.97
N ASN A 44 -14.08 14.62 -6.27
CA ASN A 44 -14.40 15.03 -7.65
C ASN A 44 -13.31 15.98 -8.19
N THR A 45 -12.88 16.97 -7.41
CA THR A 45 -11.80 17.88 -7.81
C THR A 45 -10.46 17.15 -7.96
N MET A 46 -10.11 16.30 -7.00
CA MET A 46 -8.83 15.57 -6.95
C MET A 46 -8.66 14.61 -8.13
N PHE A 47 -9.72 13.90 -8.51
CA PHE A 47 -9.68 12.89 -9.58
C PHE A 47 -10.01 13.47 -10.98
N ALA A 48 -10.47 14.72 -11.07
CA ALA A 48 -10.61 15.43 -12.35
C ALA A 48 -9.27 15.95 -12.91
N HIS A 49 -8.19 15.92 -12.11
CA HIS A 49 -6.91 16.44 -12.53
C HIS A 49 -6.29 15.60 -13.68
N PRO A 50 -5.79 16.22 -14.77
CA PRO A 50 -5.42 15.49 -16.00
C PRO A 50 -4.23 14.53 -15.85
N LYS A 51 -3.41 14.69 -14.81
CA LYS A 51 -2.27 13.80 -14.51
C LYS A 51 -2.64 12.55 -13.71
N VAL A 52 -3.90 12.42 -13.28
CA VAL A 52 -4.33 11.29 -12.46
C VAL A 52 -4.20 10.00 -13.25
N GLN A 53 -3.39 9.07 -12.72
CA GLN A 53 -3.22 7.73 -13.29
C GLN A 53 -3.38 6.61 -12.26
N GLY A 54 -3.58 6.96 -11.00
CA GLY A 54 -3.82 6.00 -9.93
C GLY A 54 -4.52 6.61 -8.72
N LEU A 55 -4.73 5.75 -7.74
CA LEU A 55 -5.21 6.09 -6.41
C LEU A 55 -4.37 5.35 -5.36
N ALA A 56 -4.17 6.00 -4.23
CA ALA A 56 -3.54 5.41 -3.07
C ALA A 56 -4.45 5.53 -1.84
N VAL A 57 -4.35 4.55 -0.96
CA VAL A 57 -5.00 4.55 0.35
C VAL A 57 -3.97 5.04 1.37
N ILE A 58 -4.35 6.05 2.15
CA ILE A 58 -3.56 6.53 3.29
C ILE A 58 -3.74 5.53 4.43
N CYS A 59 -2.64 5.15 5.08
CA CYS A 59 -2.63 4.22 6.20
C CYS A 59 -2.73 4.99 7.54
N GLY A 60 -2.89 4.26 8.63
CA GLY A 60 -3.01 4.81 9.98
C GLY A 60 -4.44 5.05 10.45
N ALA A 61 -4.57 5.91 11.47
CA ALA A 61 -5.78 6.10 12.24
C ALA A 61 -6.96 6.59 11.38
N VAL A 62 -6.71 7.50 10.43
CA VAL A 62 -7.74 8.04 9.52
C VAL A 62 -8.43 6.97 8.69
N SER A 63 -7.74 5.84 8.47
CA SER A 63 -8.24 4.71 7.70
C SER A 63 -8.65 3.55 8.60
N GLY A 64 -8.97 3.78 9.88
CA GLY A 64 -9.40 2.76 10.83
C GLY A 64 -8.23 1.90 11.35
N ASN A 65 -7.11 2.52 11.67
CA ASN A 65 -5.87 1.85 12.08
C ASN A 65 -5.33 0.88 11.02
N LEU A 66 -5.41 1.26 9.75
CA LEU A 66 -4.89 0.44 8.66
C LEU A 66 -3.36 0.42 8.72
N GLU A 67 -2.78 -0.77 8.66
CA GLU A 67 -1.36 -0.98 8.37
C GLU A 67 -1.20 -1.91 7.17
N VAL A 68 -0.12 -1.70 6.41
CA VAL A 68 0.18 -2.52 5.24
C VAL A 68 1.62 -2.99 5.30
N ILE A 69 1.84 -4.30 5.13
CA ILE A 69 3.19 -4.82 4.85
C ILE A 69 3.46 -4.67 3.36
N ASP A 70 4.45 -3.85 3.00
CA ASP A 70 4.95 -3.65 1.64
C ASP A 70 6.17 -4.54 1.41
N VAL A 71 5.96 -5.66 0.69
CA VAL A 71 6.99 -6.64 0.38
C VAL A 71 7.52 -6.42 -1.02
N ASP A 72 8.81 -6.10 -1.12
CA ASP A 72 9.51 -5.90 -2.38
C ASP A 72 10.31 -7.16 -2.77
N CYS A 73 9.74 -7.98 -3.68
CA CYS A 73 10.38 -9.22 -4.10
C CYS A 73 11.48 -9.02 -5.14
N LYS A 74 11.64 -7.81 -5.71
CA LYS A 74 12.64 -7.56 -6.77
C LYS A 74 14.08 -7.77 -6.27
N TYR A 75 14.28 -7.73 -4.95
CA TYR A 75 15.59 -7.84 -4.30
C TYR A 75 15.82 -9.19 -3.60
N GLY A 76 14.96 -10.20 -3.84
CA GLY A 76 15.21 -11.58 -3.42
C GLY A 76 14.29 -12.13 -2.33
N VAL A 77 13.19 -11.44 -2.00
CA VAL A 77 12.16 -12.02 -1.12
C VAL A 77 11.32 -13.03 -1.90
N ASP A 78 11.25 -14.25 -1.40
CA ASP A 78 10.30 -15.27 -1.88
C ASP A 78 8.97 -15.09 -1.15
N PHE A 79 8.00 -14.47 -1.81
CA PHE A 79 6.70 -14.19 -1.21
C PHE A 79 5.92 -15.46 -0.87
N THR A 80 6.09 -16.55 -1.63
CA THR A 80 5.38 -17.81 -1.36
C THR A 80 5.81 -18.36 -0.01
N LYS A 81 7.12 -18.42 0.25
CA LYS A 81 7.66 -18.84 1.55
C LYS A 81 7.26 -17.91 2.69
N TYR A 82 7.06 -16.62 2.40
CA TYR A 82 6.57 -15.67 3.39
C TYR A 82 5.10 -15.97 3.73
N CYS A 83 4.26 -16.23 2.73
CA CYS A 83 2.88 -16.67 2.93
C CYS A 83 2.79 -18.00 3.68
N ASP A 84 3.62 -19.00 3.34
CA ASP A 84 3.66 -20.29 4.02
C ASP A 84 3.90 -20.11 5.54
N LYS A 85 4.83 -19.22 5.91
CA LYS A 85 5.07 -18.92 7.33
C LYS A 85 3.89 -18.27 8.04
N ILE A 86 3.15 -17.40 7.36
CA ILE A 86 1.94 -16.78 7.94
C ILE A 86 0.85 -17.85 8.08
N LEU A 87 0.66 -18.67 7.06
CA LEU A 87 -0.32 -19.76 7.05
C LEU A 87 -0.04 -20.79 8.14
N ASP A 88 1.22 -21.17 8.34
CA ASP A 88 1.66 -22.08 9.39
C ASP A 88 1.45 -21.50 10.80
N ALA A 89 1.62 -20.17 10.94
CA ALA A 89 1.44 -19.49 12.22
C ALA A 89 -0.04 -19.28 12.58
N ASP A 90 -0.84 -18.82 11.62
CA ASP A 90 -2.28 -18.60 11.79
C ASP A 90 -3.03 -18.70 10.44
N PRO A 91 -3.62 -19.87 10.13
CA PRO A 91 -4.35 -20.06 8.88
C PRO A 91 -5.68 -19.31 8.83
N VAL A 92 -6.28 -19.02 9.99
CA VAL A 92 -7.53 -18.26 10.08
C VAL A 92 -7.24 -16.80 9.73
N LEU A 93 -6.16 -16.22 10.26
CA LEU A 93 -5.71 -14.90 9.87
C LEU A 93 -5.40 -14.84 8.37
N PHE A 94 -4.61 -15.78 7.86
CA PHE A 94 -4.21 -15.80 6.45
C PHE A 94 -5.42 -15.72 5.51
N SER A 95 -6.47 -16.51 5.79
CA SER A 95 -7.71 -16.53 5.00
C SER A 95 -8.50 -15.21 4.98
N LYS A 96 -8.20 -14.29 5.90
CA LYS A 96 -8.85 -12.98 6.00
C LYS A 96 -8.03 -11.86 5.38
N LEU A 97 -6.74 -12.06 5.13
CA LEU A 97 -5.84 -11.02 4.63
C LEU A 97 -6.33 -10.49 3.28
N PHE A 98 -6.21 -9.17 3.08
CA PHE A 98 -6.35 -8.58 1.76
C PHE A 98 -4.95 -8.41 1.15
N ILE A 99 -4.66 -9.18 0.11
CA ILE A 99 -3.34 -9.21 -0.54
C ILE A 99 -3.44 -8.68 -1.95
N VAL A 100 -2.54 -7.76 -2.29
CA VAL A 100 -2.48 -7.10 -3.60
C VAL A 100 -1.11 -7.29 -4.22
N LYS A 101 -1.05 -7.89 -5.41
CA LYS A 101 0.17 -7.93 -6.23
C LYS A 101 0.47 -6.54 -6.76
N THR A 102 1.72 -6.08 -6.63
CA THR A 102 2.15 -4.74 -7.06
C THR A 102 2.84 -4.74 -8.42
N LYS A 103 2.89 -3.55 -9.05
CA LYS A 103 3.42 -3.33 -10.40
C LYS A 103 4.90 -3.73 -10.56
N SER A 104 5.67 -3.69 -9.49
CA SER A 104 7.14 -3.84 -9.51
C SER A 104 7.59 -5.17 -8.92
N ASN A 105 6.78 -6.22 -9.10
CA ASN A 105 7.01 -7.55 -8.54
C ASN A 105 7.10 -7.55 -7.01
N GLY A 106 6.16 -6.90 -6.32
CA GLY A 106 6.00 -6.98 -4.88
C GLY A 106 4.57 -7.33 -4.48
N TYR A 107 4.27 -7.24 -3.20
CA TYR A 107 2.94 -7.48 -2.62
C TYR A 107 2.66 -6.52 -1.48
N HIS A 108 1.41 -6.07 -1.38
CA HIS A 108 0.89 -5.38 -0.22
C HIS A 108 -0.03 -6.33 0.55
N ILE A 109 0.19 -6.48 1.85
CA ILE A 109 -0.70 -7.23 2.75
C ILE A 109 -1.36 -6.23 3.69
N TYR A 110 -2.68 -6.09 3.59
CA TYR A 110 -3.47 -5.14 4.36
C TYR A 110 -4.06 -5.82 5.60
N PHE A 111 -3.94 -5.16 6.75
CA PHE A 111 -4.47 -5.58 8.03
C PHE A 111 -4.71 -4.36 8.93
N ARG A 112 -5.41 -4.53 10.04
CA ARG A 112 -5.62 -3.49 11.05
C ARG A 112 -4.95 -3.93 12.34
N CYS A 113 -4.48 -2.96 13.10
CA CYS A 113 -3.87 -3.19 14.41
C CYS A 113 -4.58 -2.37 15.48
N GLU A 114 -4.63 -2.88 16.71
CA GLU A 114 -5.06 -2.07 17.87
C GLU A 114 -4.07 -0.93 18.12
N HIS A 115 -2.78 -1.20 17.95
CA HIS A 115 -1.69 -0.23 18.07
C HIS A 115 -0.99 -0.09 16.73
N ILE A 116 -1.00 1.12 16.17
CA ILE A 116 -0.35 1.45 14.91
C ILE A 116 0.91 2.26 15.14
N GLU A 117 1.92 2.00 14.33
CA GLU A 117 3.15 2.78 14.31
C GLU A 117 3.28 3.54 12.98
N GLY A 118 4.38 4.26 12.80
CA GLY A 118 4.72 4.88 11.51
C GLY A 118 5.27 3.85 10.51
N ASN A 119 5.76 4.36 9.38
CA ASN A 119 6.48 3.52 8.41
C ASN A 119 7.79 2.99 9.01
N GLN A 120 8.01 1.68 8.98
CA GLN A 120 9.23 1.04 9.47
C GLN A 120 9.86 0.15 8.41
N LYS A 121 11.19 0.08 8.42
CA LYS A 121 11.94 -0.91 7.65
C LYS A 121 12.10 -2.16 8.50
N LEU A 122 11.45 -3.24 8.13
CA LEU A 122 11.52 -4.50 8.86
C LEU A 122 12.66 -5.40 8.37
N ALA A 123 12.98 -5.31 7.08
CA ALA A 123 14.08 -6.07 6.49
C ALA A 123 14.73 -5.27 5.37
N GLU A 124 16.07 -5.27 5.36
CA GLU A 124 16.88 -4.73 4.27
C GLU A 124 18.15 -5.57 4.10
N ARG A 125 18.78 -5.48 2.95
CA ARG A 125 20.08 -6.10 2.68
C ARG A 125 21.04 -5.10 2.03
N PRO A 126 22.37 -5.31 2.16
CA PRO A 126 23.33 -4.55 1.37
C PRO A 126 23.18 -4.87 -0.14
N PRO A 127 23.60 -3.93 -1.02
CA PRO A 127 23.69 -4.18 -2.45
C PRO A 127 24.77 -5.24 -2.76
N ASN A 128 24.57 -6.02 -3.82
CA ASN A 128 25.62 -6.90 -4.36
C ASN A 128 26.54 -6.15 -5.35
N ASP A 129 27.61 -6.80 -5.82
CA ASP A 129 28.60 -6.19 -6.71
C ASP A 129 28.00 -5.64 -8.01
N ALA A 130 27.03 -6.33 -8.60
CA ALA A 130 26.38 -5.88 -9.84
C ALA A 130 25.51 -4.64 -9.59
N GLU A 131 24.79 -4.61 -8.47
CA GLU A 131 23.97 -3.49 -8.04
C GLU A 131 24.82 -2.27 -7.66
N LEU A 132 25.95 -2.46 -6.98
CA LEU A 132 26.91 -1.39 -6.68
C LEU A 132 27.55 -0.82 -7.95
N LYS A 133 27.83 -1.65 -8.96
CA LYS A 133 28.29 -1.16 -10.26
C LYS A 133 27.23 -0.28 -10.94
N ALA A 134 25.96 -0.64 -10.83
CA ALA A 134 24.85 0.14 -11.41
C ALA A 134 24.52 1.40 -10.59
N ASN A 135 24.65 1.35 -9.27
CA ASN A 135 24.44 2.46 -8.36
C ASN A 135 25.48 2.44 -7.22
N PRO A 136 26.65 3.08 -7.41
CA PRO A 136 27.74 3.07 -6.43
C PRO A 136 27.39 3.72 -5.09
N MET A 137 26.30 4.50 -5.02
CA MET A 137 25.84 5.15 -3.79
C MET A 137 24.76 4.35 -3.05
N ALA A 138 24.34 3.19 -3.57
CA ALA A 138 23.38 2.33 -2.88
C ALA A 138 23.97 1.84 -1.55
N LYS A 139 23.24 2.05 -0.44
CA LYS A 139 23.65 1.58 0.90
C LYS A 139 22.92 0.31 1.30
N SER A 140 21.61 0.27 1.05
CA SER A 140 20.77 -0.89 1.30
C SER A 140 19.61 -0.93 0.30
N TYR A 141 19.06 -2.13 0.11
CA TYR A 141 17.78 -2.35 -0.53
C TYR A 141 16.79 -2.85 0.51
N VAL A 142 15.72 -2.08 0.69
CA VAL A 142 14.65 -2.44 1.62
C VAL A 142 13.78 -3.51 0.97
N LEU A 143 13.50 -4.55 1.75
CA LEU A 143 12.81 -5.76 1.32
C LEU A 143 11.38 -5.80 1.84
N ILE A 144 11.19 -5.39 3.09
CA ILE A 144 9.89 -5.40 3.77
C ILE A 144 9.78 -4.12 4.59
N GLU A 145 8.71 -3.36 4.36
CA GLU A 145 8.36 -2.18 5.14
C GLU A 145 6.95 -2.30 5.72
N THR A 146 6.71 -1.71 6.88
CA THR A 146 5.34 -1.33 7.26
C THR A 146 4.99 0.01 6.65
N ARG A 147 3.71 0.16 6.31
CA ARG A 147 3.08 1.42 5.96
C ARG A 147 1.95 1.67 6.94
N GLY A 148 2.26 2.44 7.99
CA GLY A 148 1.34 2.79 9.05
C GLY A 148 0.97 4.28 9.02
N GLU A 149 0.93 4.92 10.19
CA GLU A 149 0.55 6.33 10.35
C GLU A 149 1.40 7.25 9.46
N GLY A 150 0.72 8.16 8.75
CA GLY A 150 1.36 9.08 7.79
C GLY A 150 1.96 8.38 6.56
N GLY A 151 1.71 7.09 6.34
CA GLY A 151 2.06 6.35 5.12
C GLY A 151 0.90 6.27 4.13
N TYR A 152 1.18 5.88 2.89
CA TYR A 152 0.15 5.47 1.94
C TYR A 152 0.68 4.38 1.00
N VAL A 153 -0.23 3.62 0.41
CA VAL A 153 0.07 2.62 -0.62
C VAL A 153 -0.82 2.82 -1.83
N CYS A 154 -0.27 2.66 -3.03
CA CYS A 154 -1.10 2.53 -4.22
C CYS A 154 -2.01 1.30 -4.08
N ALA A 155 -3.28 1.48 -4.42
CA ALA A 155 -4.30 0.47 -4.23
C ALA A 155 -5.05 0.16 -5.53
N PRO A 156 -5.70 -1.01 -5.64
CA PRO A 156 -6.58 -1.32 -6.76
C PRO A 156 -7.70 -0.28 -6.90
N PRO A 157 -8.18 0.05 -8.11
CA PRO A 157 -7.79 -0.50 -9.40
C PRO A 157 -6.66 0.26 -10.11
N THR A 158 -5.72 0.89 -9.39
CA THR A 158 -4.52 1.48 -10.02
C THR A 158 -3.81 0.43 -10.87
N ALA A 159 -3.40 0.80 -12.08
CA ALA A 159 -2.78 -0.12 -13.02
C ALA A 159 -1.55 -0.83 -12.42
N GLY A 160 -1.57 -2.17 -12.45
CA GLY A 160 -0.53 -3.03 -11.86
C GLY A 160 -0.71 -3.33 -10.36
N TYR A 161 -1.83 -2.95 -9.75
CA TYR A 161 -2.19 -3.33 -8.38
C TYR A 161 -3.43 -4.23 -8.43
N ASN A 162 -3.19 -5.54 -8.36
CA ASN A 162 -4.22 -6.55 -8.57
C ASN A 162 -4.48 -7.30 -7.26
N PRO A 163 -5.72 -7.30 -6.73
CA PRO A 163 -6.12 -8.22 -5.66
C PRO A 163 -5.82 -9.67 -6.05
N ILE A 164 -5.26 -10.43 -5.13
CA ILE A 164 -5.05 -11.88 -5.29
C ILE A 164 -5.66 -12.70 -4.15
N GLU A 165 -5.94 -12.07 -3.01
CA GLU A 165 -6.62 -12.68 -1.86
C GLU A 165 -7.45 -11.60 -1.15
N GLY A 166 -8.62 -11.96 -0.63
CA GLY A 166 -9.49 -11.07 0.12
C GLY A 166 -10.00 -9.83 -0.66
N ASN A 167 -10.52 -8.85 0.07
CA ASN A 167 -10.99 -7.58 -0.50
C ASN A 167 -10.92 -6.43 0.52
N ALA A 168 -10.89 -5.20 0.04
CA ALA A 168 -10.74 -4.01 0.89
C ALA A 168 -11.88 -3.78 1.92
N LYS A 169 -13.06 -4.41 1.76
CA LYS A 169 -14.19 -4.25 2.70
C LYS A 169 -14.08 -5.14 3.93
N THR A 170 -13.25 -6.17 3.88
CA THR A 170 -13.13 -7.18 4.93
C THR A 170 -11.69 -7.28 5.46
N ILE A 171 -10.94 -6.17 5.44
CA ILE A 171 -9.58 -6.11 5.99
C ILE A 171 -9.65 -6.52 7.47
N PRO A 172 -8.86 -7.51 7.91
CA PRO A 172 -8.96 -8.07 9.25
C PRO A 172 -8.43 -7.08 10.30
N VAL A 173 -8.94 -7.24 11.53
CA VAL A 173 -8.34 -6.72 12.77
C VAL A 173 -7.52 -7.82 13.40
#